data_AF-A0A564FWI3-F1
#
_entry.id   AF-A0A564FWI3-F1
#
_cell.length_a   1.000
_cell.length_b   1.000
_cell.length_c   1.000
_cell.angle_alpha   90.00
_cell.angle_beta   90.00
_cell.angle_gamma   90.00
#
_symmetry.space_group_name_H-M   'P 1'
#
loop_
_entity.id
_entity.type
_entity.pdbx_description
1 polymer ?
#
loop_
_entity_poly.entity_id
_entity_poly.type
_entity_poly.pdbx_seq_one_letter_code
_entity_poly.pdbx_strand_id
1 'polypeptide(L)' 'MTRAPIPPELRARLHARFPKSPLWAPVEPAPSPWEVIRNALVTGRDHGLNESETAVGIYGVLVARGLITEGRV' A
#
# COMPACT_ATOMS: atom_id res chain seq x y z
N MET A 1 -5.76 14.39 21.18
CA MET A 1 -5.19 13.20 21.85
C MET A 1 -4.87 12.16 20.79
N THR A 2 -3.61 12.04 20.38
CA THR A 2 -3.16 11.05 19.38
C THR A 2 -3.15 9.68 20.05
N ARG A 3 -4.11 8.82 19.69
CA ARG A 3 -4.19 7.45 20.20
C ARG A 3 -2.94 6.70 19.72
N ALA A 4 -2.11 6.26 20.66
CA ALA A 4 -0.92 5.48 20.34
C ALA A 4 -1.34 4.22 19.53
N PRO A 5 -0.58 3.86 18.48
CA PRO A 5 -0.88 2.66 17.70
C PRO A 5 -0.84 1.43 18.62
N ILE A 6 -1.81 0.53 18.44
CA ILE A 6 -1.91 -0.70 19.22
C ILE A 6 -0.76 -1.63 18.81
N PRO A 7 0.03 -2.16 19.75
CA PRO A 7 1.13 -3.08 19.44
C PRO A 7 0.66 -4.30 18.61
N PRO A 8 1.45 -4.78 17.64
CA PRO A 8 1.08 -5.89 16.77
C PRO A 8 0.67 -7.16 17.52
N GLU A 9 1.36 -7.48 18.62
CA GLU A 9 1.11 -8.66 19.45
C GLU A 9 -0.25 -8.56 20.15
N LEU A 10 -0.62 -7.36 20.60
CA LEU A 10 -1.91 -7.10 21.22
C LEU A 10 -3.04 -7.18 20.19
N ARG A 11 -2.83 -6.61 19.00
CA ARG A 11 -3.79 -6.73 17.89
C ARG A 11 -4.01 -8.18 17.49
N ALA A 12 -2.95 -8.99 17.37
CA ALA A 12 -3.06 -10.41 17.03
C ALA A 12 -3.89 -11.19 18.05
N ARG A 13 -3.68 -10.95 19.35
CA ARG A 13 -4.49 -11.54 20.42
C ARG A 13 -5.96 -11.13 20.35
N LEU A 14 -6.22 -9.86 20.03
CA LEU A 14 -7.59 -9.34 19.87
C LEU A 14 -8.28 -9.90 18.63
N HIS A 15 -7.55 -10.08 17.53
CA HIS A 15 -8.04 -10.75 16.33
C HIS A 15 -8.41 -12.21 16.62
N ALA A 16 -7.55 -12.95 17.32
CA ALA A 16 -7.82 -14.33 17.70
C ALA A 16 -9.07 -14.47 18.57
N ARG A 17 -9.32 -13.49 19.47
CA ARG A 17 -10.51 -13.46 20.32
C ARG A 17 -11.77 -13.03 19.56
N PHE A 18 -11.63 -12.15 18.57
CA PHE A 18 -12.74 -11.56 17.82
C PHE A 18 -12.47 -11.62 16.30
N PRO A 19 -12.48 -12.81 15.68
CA PRO A 19 -12.02 -13.01 14.30
C PRO A 19 -12.90 -12.34 13.24
N LYS A 20 -14.15 -12.02 13.58
CA LYS A 20 -15.09 -11.33 12.68
C LYS A 20 -15.06 -9.80 12.81
N SER A 21 -14.27 -9.26 13.74
CA SER A 21 -14.21 -7.82 13.96
C SER A 21 -13.18 -7.18 13.00
N PRO A 22 -13.60 -6.29 12.09
CA PRO A 22 -12.67 -5.64 11.15
C PRO A 22 -11.69 -4.70 11.87
N LEU A 23 -12.02 -4.27 13.10
CA LEU A 23 -11.16 -3.40 13.91
C LEU A 23 -9.82 -4.07 14.29
N TRP A 24 -9.84 -5.40 14.43
CA TRP A 24 -8.68 -6.18 14.86
C TRP A 24 -8.05 -6.97 13.72
N ALA A 25 -8.55 -6.83 12.50
CA ALA A 25 -7.98 -7.50 11.34
C ALA A 25 -6.46 -7.25 11.28
N PRO A 26 -5.66 -8.23 10.82
CA PRO A 26 -4.23 -8.04 10.61
C PRO A 26 -4.01 -6.77 9.77
N VAL A 27 -3.08 -5.92 10.18
CA VAL A 27 -2.60 -4.86 9.29
C VAL A 27 -1.70 -5.56 8.29
N GLU A 28 -2.12 -5.63 7.03
CA GLU A 28 -1.20 -6.03 5.98
C GLU A 28 -0.08 -4.99 5.91
N PRO A 29 1.19 -5.41 5.86
CA PRO A 29 2.28 -4.48 5.65
C PRO A 29 2.03 -3.72 4.36
N ALA A 30 2.19 -2.39 4.41
CA ALA A 30 2.12 -1.58 3.21
C ALA A 30 3.16 -2.10 2.19
N PRO A 31 2.79 -2.28 0.91
CA PRO A 31 3.74 -2.76 -0.08
C PRO A 31 4.89 -1.79 -0.20
N SER A 32 6.11 -2.32 -0.34
CA SER A 32 7.27 -1.48 -0.58
C SER A 32 7.12 -0.72 -1.91
N PRO A 33 7.69 0.49 -2.05
CA PRO A 33 7.66 1.22 -3.32
C PRO A 33 8.16 0.39 -4.50
N TRP A 34 9.16 -0.47 -4.28
CA TRP A 34 9.71 -1.34 -5.31
C TRP A 34 8.73 -2.42 -5.77
N GLU A 35 7.96 -3.02 -4.87
CA GLU A 35 6.91 -3.97 -5.24
C GLU A 35 5.81 -3.30 -6.06
N VAL A 36 5.44 -2.08 -5.68
CA VAL A 36 4.46 -1.27 -6.42
C VAL A 36 4.94 -0.99 -7.85
N ILE A 37 6.20 -0.58 -8.01
CA ILE A 37 6.81 -0.33 -9.33
C ILE A 37 6.84 -1.60 -10.18
N ARG A 38 7.30 -2.72 -9.62
CA ARG A 38 7.36 -4.00 -10.36
C ARG A 38 5.98 -4.45 -10.84
N ASN A 39 4.97 -4.37 -9.99
CA ASN A 39 3.61 -4.74 -10.35
C ASN A 39 3.07 -3.84 -11.46
N ALA A 40 3.27 -2.53 -11.35
CA ALA A 40 2.85 -1.58 -12.39
C ALA A 40 3.56 -1.80 -13.73
N LEU A 41 4.84 -2.18 -13.73
CA LEU A 41 5.57 -2.54 -14.95
C LEU A 41 5.01 -3.81 -15.62
N VAL A 42 4.67 -4.84 -14.82
CA VAL A 42 4.04 -6.07 -15.34
C VAL A 42 2.67 -5.74 -15.93
N THR A 43 1.82 -5.03 -15.19
CA THR A 43 0.50 -4.60 -15.67
C THR A 43 0.59 -3.74 -16.93
N GLY A 44 1.56 -2.83 -17.02
CA GLY A 44 1.78 -2.03 -18.20
C GLY A 44 2.12 -2.87 -19.43
N ARG A 45 2.97 -3.89 -19.26
CA ARG A 45 3.29 -4.87 -20.32
C ARG A 45 2.07 -5.67 -20.75
N ASP A 46 1.30 -6.19 -19.79
CA ASP A 46 0.11 -7.00 -20.07
C ASP A 46 -0.97 -6.20 -20.80
N HIS A 47 -1.05 -4.89 -20.54
CA HIS A 47 -1.98 -3.97 -21.20
C HIS A 47 -1.42 -3.35 -22.49
N GLY A 48 -0.19 -3.68 -22.90
CA GLY A 48 0.44 -3.13 -24.09
C GLY A 48 0.73 -1.61 -24.01
N LEU A 49 0.88 -1.09 -22.79
CA LEU A 49 1.19 0.33 -22.58
C LEU A 49 2.61 0.64 -23.04
N ASN A 50 2.79 1.84 -23.60
CA ASN A 50 4.13 2.35 -23.88
C ASN A 50 4.83 2.82 -22.58
N GLU A 51 6.11 3.15 -22.70
CA GLU A 51 6.94 3.53 -21.55
C GLU A 51 6.43 4.78 -20.83
N SER A 52 5.90 5.76 -21.59
CA SER A 52 5.38 7.01 -21.02
C SER A 52 4.09 6.78 -20.25
N GLU A 53 3.16 5.98 -20.81
CA GLU A 53 1.93 5.58 -20.13
C GLU A 53 2.21 4.78 -18.85
N THR A 54 3.18 3.86 -18.92
CA THR A 54 3.60 3.05 -17.77
C THR A 54 4.22 3.93 -16.68
N ALA A 55 5.06 4.89 -17.04
CA ALA A 55 5.68 5.83 -16.10
C ALA A 55 4.63 6.70 -15.38
N VAL A 56 3.63 7.21 -16.11
CA VAL A 56 2.50 7.96 -15.52
C VAL A 56 1.71 7.09 -14.55
N GLY A 57 1.42 5.84 -14.93
CA GLY A 57 0.75 4.87 -14.07
C GLY A 57 1.51 4.61 -12.78
N ILE A 58 2.82 4.36 -12.87
CA ILE A 58 3.70 4.17 -11.70
C ILE A 58 3.64 5.38 -10.77
N TYR A 59 3.80 6.58 -11.30
CA TYR A 59 3.75 7.81 -10.50
C TYR A 59 2.41 7.96 -9.78
N GLY A 60 1.29 7.80 -10.49
CA GLY A 60 -0.05 7.92 -9.91
C GLY A 60 -0.30 6.91 -8.78
N VAL A 61 0.17 5.67 -8.95
CA VAL A 61 0.03 4.60 -7.95
C VAL A 61 0.88 4.88 -6.71
N LEU A 62 2.08 5.44 -6.86
CA LEU A 62 2.95 5.84 -5.76
C LEU A 62 2.37 7.02 -4.96
N VAL A 63 1.83 8.05 -5.64
CA VAL A 63 1.16 9.18 -4.98
C VAL A 63 -0.09 8.72 -4.23
N ALA A 64 -0.95 7.92 -4.86
CA ALA A 64 -2.19 7.43 -4.25
C ALA A 64 -1.95 6.60 -2.98
N ARG A 65 -0.77 5.97 -2.87
CA ARG A 65 -0.33 5.21 -1.69
C ARG A 65 0.44 6.05 -0.68
N GLY A 66 0.64 7.35 -0.93
CA GLY A 66 1.42 8.24 -0.08
C GLY A 66 2.91 7.89 -0.02
N LEU A 67 3.42 7.14 -1.00
CA LEU A 67 4.81 6.69 -1.06
C LEU A 67 5.74 7.78 -1.62
N ILE A 68 5.18 8.74 -2.35
CA ILE A 68 5.84 9.97 -2.79
C ILE A 68 4.89 11.15 -2.57
N THR A 69 5.43 12.32 -2.26
CA THR A 69 4.67 13.57 -2.19
C THR A 69 4.67 14.24 -3.56
N GLU A 70 3.56 14.87 -3.95
CA GLU A 70 3.48 15.64 -5.19
C GLU A 70 4.56 16.72 -5.16
N GLY A 71 5.54 16.61 -6.05
CA GLY A 71 6.69 17.50 -6.09
C GLY A 71 6.28 18.93 -6.42
N ARG A 72 6.13 19.77 -5.39
CA ARG A 72 6.42 21.20 -5.48
C ARG A 72 7.55 21.50 -4.50
N VAL A 73 8.72 21.71 -5.04
CA VAL A 73 9.76 22.55 -4.42
C VAL A 73 9.63 23.93 -5.05
#